data_AF-A0A5B2V8F2-F1
#
_entry.id   AF-A0A5B2V8F2-F1
#
_cell.length_a   1.000
_cell.length_b   1.000
_cell.length_c   1.000
_cell.angle_alpha   90.00
_cell.angle_beta   90.00
_cell.angle_gamma   90.00
#
_symmetry.space_group_name_H-M   'P 1'
#
loop_
_entity.id
_entity.type
_entity.pdbx_description
1 polymer ?
#
loop_
_entity_poly.entity_id
_entity_poly.type
_entity_poly.pdbx_seq_one_letter_code
_entity_poly.pdbx_strand_id
1 'polypeptide(L)'
;MASLEPRTVTPRDIAAAHLARTLAEDAHAVDPDREAVLGLHELIAHADRVPGGPVSLRLERAFRTDPAVQARYRRVLAALGVGHSPAALAASTGPTLTREVGPYSLSLHEDGAGTSAALLIAGPMSPRPPRAIEVHLSGEEVRVALPDPIGTRIAILLDPARPDTGALDRLLRRPAAEIFLV
;
A
#
# COMPACT_ATOMS: atom_id res chain seq x y z
N MET A 1 -3.53 6.86 -26.03
CA MET A 1 -4.38 5.65 -25.90
C MET A 1 -3.76 4.77 -24.82
N ALA A 2 -4.36 4.70 -23.64
CA ALA A 2 -3.90 3.82 -22.57
C ALA A 2 -4.20 2.37 -22.98
N SER A 3 -3.17 1.57 -23.23
CA SER A 3 -3.32 0.14 -23.50
C SER A 3 -3.50 -0.55 -22.15
N LEU A 4 -4.66 -1.17 -21.93
CA LEU A 4 -4.93 -2.01 -20.78
C LEU A 4 -4.32 -3.39 -21.05
N GLU A 5 -3.02 -3.55 -20.83
CA GLU A 5 -2.44 -4.89 -20.80
C GLU A 5 -2.77 -5.57 -19.47
N PRO A 6 -3.29 -6.80 -19.48
CA PRO A 6 -3.54 -7.56 -18.26
C PRO A 6 -2.19 -7.90 -17.60
N ARG A 7 -1.79 -7.12 -16.60
CA ARG A 7 -0.64 -7.45 -15.77
C ARG A 7 -0.99 -8.63 -14.86
N THR A 8 -0.11 -9.63 -14.84
CA THR A 8 -0.24 -10.76 -13.92
C THR A 8 -0.01 -10.28 -12.50
N VAL A 9 -1.01 -10.41 -11.63
CA VAL A 9 -0.90 -10.07 -10.21
C VAL A 9 0.19 -10.94 -9.58
N THR A 10 1.17 -10.33 -8.91
CA THR A 10 2.26 -11.07 -8.26
C THR A 10 1.96 -11.34 -6.78
N PRO A 11 2.58 -12.37 -6.16
CA PRO A 11 2.55 -12.59 -4.71
C PRO A 11 2.84 -11.32 -3.88
N ARG A 12 3.74 -10.48 -4.41
CA ARG A 12 4.17 -9.25 -3.75
C ARG A 12 3.12 -8.14 -3.83
N ASP A 13 2.28 -8.14 -4.86
CA ASP A 13 1.18 -7.18 -5.00
C ASP A 13 0.05 -7.54 -4.02
N ILE A 14 -0.24 -8.84 -3.87
CA ILE A 14 -1.17 -9.35 -2.86
C ILE A 14 -0.68 -9.01 -1.45
N ALA A 15 0.60 -9.29 -1.15
CA ALA A 15 1.20 -8.93 0.12
C ALA A 15 1.10 -7.42 0.41
N ALA A 16 1.41 -6.57 -0.58
CA ALA A 16 1.33 -5.11 -0.43
C ALA A 16 -0.11 -4.63 -0.20
N ALA A 17 -1.10 -5.18 -0.91
CA ALA A 17 -2.51 -4.85 -0.70
C ALA A 17 -3.01 -5.27 0.68
N HIS A 18 -2.62 -6.46 1.16
CA HIS A 18 -2.94 -6.90 2.52
C HIS A 18 -2.25 -6.04 3.59
N LEU A 19 -0.98 -5.68 3.39
CA LEU A 19 -0.27 -4.76 4.28
C LEU A 19 -0.93 -3.37 4.33
N ALA A 20 -1.38 -2.84 3.20
CA ALA A 20 -2.10 -1.56 3.14
C ALA A 20 -3.43 -1.60 3.92
N ARG A 21 -4.16 -2.73 3.86
CA ARG A 21 -5.39 -2.93 4.65
C ARG A 21 -5.07 -3.00 6.14
N THR A 22 -4.08 -3.81 6.54
CA THR A 22 -3.63 -3.88 7.94
C THR A 22 -3.16 -2.53 8.45
N LEU A 23 -2.50 -1.73 7.62
CA LEU A 23 -2.09 -0.37 7.96
C LEU A 23 -3.26 0.58 8.21
N ALA A 24 -4.27 0.51 7.35
CA ALA A 24 -5.46 1.34 7.50
C ALA A 24 -6.26 0.97 8.75
N GLU A 25 -6.38 -0.33 9.05
CA GLU A 25 -6.97 -0.82 10.31
C GLU A 25 -6.18 -0.34 11.53
N ASP A 26 -4.85 -0.38 11.47
CA ASP A 26 -3.97 0.11 12.54
C ASP A 26 -4.07 1.64 12.71
N ALA A 27 -4.17 2.40 11.62
CA ALA A 27 -4.34 3.86 11.65
C ALA A 27 -5.72 4.27 12.20
N HIS A 28 -6.76 3.45 11.98
CA HIS A 28 -8.07 3.63 12.61
C HIS A 28 -8.07 3.26 14.11
N ALA A 29 -7.15 2.38 14.53
CA ALA A 29 -7.08 1.88 15.90
C ALA A 29 -6.13 2.67 16.82
N VAL A 30 -5.31 3.59 16.29
CA VAL A 30 -4.23 4.26 17.04
C VAL A 30 -4.46 5.76 17.14
N ASP A 31 -4.40 6.25 18.38
CA ASP A 31 -4.37 7.66 18.77
C ASP A 31 -3.20 8.40 18.07
N PRO A 32 -3.44 9.50 17.33
CA PRO A 32 -2.41 10.25 16.60
C PRO A 32 -1.27 10.75 17.49
N ASP A 33 -1.47 10.89 18.81
CA ASP A 33 -0.41 11.34 19.74
C ASP A 33 0.63 10.26 20.07
N ARG A 34 0.44 9.01 19.61
CA ARG A 34 1.36 7.88 19.85
C ARG A 34 2.37 7.64 18.74
N GLU A 35 2.44 8.54 17.75
CA GLU A 35 3.21 8.44 16.50
C GLU A 35 4.74 8.56 16.66
N ALA A 36 5.33 7.96 17.70
CA ALA A 36 6.78 8.02 17.93
C ALA A 36 7.49 6.66 18.01
N VAL A 37 6.79 5.52 18.04
CA VAL A 37 7.47 4.31 18.56
C VAL A 37 8.30 3.56 17.52
N LEU A 38 7.81 3.16 16.35
CA LEU A 38 8.59 2.55 15.23
C LEU A 38 7.67 2.46 14.00
N GLY A 39 8.18 2.80 12.81
CA GLY A 39 7.39 2.84 11.58
C GLY A 39 7.15 1.45 10.98
N LEU A 40 6.01 1.22 10.31
CA LEU A 40 5.75 -0.05 9.62
C LEU A 40 6.84 -0.38 8.58
N HIS A 41 7.38 0.62 7.89
CA HIS A 41 8.49 0.44 6.98
C HIS A 41 9.68 -0.27 7.65
N GLU A 42 9.99 0.09 8.90
CA GLU A 42 11.07 -0.56 9.66
C GLU A 42 10.72 -2.02 10.00
N LEU A 43 9.46 -2.31 10.33
CA LEU A 43 8.98 -3.68 10.59
C LEU A 43 9.05 -4.57 9.34
N ILE A 44 8.68 -4.03 8.18
CA ILE A 44 8.74 -4.77 6.90
C ILE A 44 10.20 -4.95 6.47
N ALA A 45 11.02 -3.90 6.55
CA ALA A 45 12.45 -4.01 6.24
C ALA A 45 13.13 -5.07 7.14
N HIS A 46 12.69 -5.20 8.39
CA HIS A 46 13.16 -6.25 9.28
C HIS A 46 12.64 -7.65 8.89
N ALA A 47 11.42 -7.76 8.37
CA ALA A 47 10.87 -9.03 7.88
C ALA A 47 11.52 -9.50 6.56
N ASP A 48 11.79 -8.57 5.64
CA ASP A 48 12.37 -8.82 4.30
C ASP A 48 13.90 -9.00 4.33
N ARG A 49 14.54 -8.88 5.50
CA ARG A 49 16.00 -8.95 5.63
C ARG A 49 16.53 -10.33 5.22
N VAL A 50 17.72 -10.35 4.61
CA VAL A 50 18.45 -11.60 4.34
C VAL A 50 18.75 -12.31 5.68
N PRO A 51 18.56 -13.63 5.79
CA PRO A 51 19.00 -14.40 6.96
C PRO A 51 20.48 -14.16 7.26
N GLY A 52 20.81 -13.79 8.50
CA GLY A 52 22.17 -13.41 8.91
C GLY A 52 22.58 -11.97 8.55
N GLY A 53 21.72 -11.21 7.88
CA GLY A 53 21.92 -9.78 7.60
C GLY A 53 21.83 -8.89 8.85
N PRO A 54 22.19 -7.60 8.71
CA PRO A 54 22.19 -6.64 9.82
C PRO A 54 20.80 -6.47 10.43
N VAL A 55 20.76 -6.35 11.76
CA VAL A 55 19.53 -6.22 12.55
C VAL A 55 19.48 -4.87 13.25
N SER A 56 18.32 -4.21 13.22
CA SER A 56 18.08 -2.98 13.98
C SER A 56 17.98 -3.29 15.47
N LEU A 57 18.97 -2.86 16.26
CA LEU A 57 18.96 -3.02 17.72
C LEU A 57 17.80 -2.27 18.39
N ARG A 58 17.30 -1.19 17.77
CA ARG A 58 16.11 -0.47 18.23
C ARG A 58 14.87 -1.38 18.15
N LEU A 59 14.69 -2.07 17.03
CA LEU A 59 13.60 -3.02 16.83
C LEU A 59 13.71 -4.23 17.77
N GLU A 60 14.90 -4.79 17.92
CA GLU A 60 15.15 -5.91 18.84
C GLU A 60 14.82 -5.57 20.29
N ARG A 61 15.14 -4.34 20.70
CA ARG A 61 14.77 -3.84 22.03
C ARG A 61 13.25 -3.67 22.13
N ALA A 62 12.62 -3.03 21.15
CA ALA A 62 11.18 -2.82 21.14
C ALA A 62 10.40 -4.14 21.15
N PHE A 63 10.83 -5.16 20.41
CA PHE A 63 10.22 -6.48 20.46
C PHE A 63 10.30 -7.12 21.84
N ARG A 64 11.33 -6.85 22.64
CA ARG A 64 11.40 -7.39 24.01
C ARG A 64 10.56 -6.61 25.01
N THR A 65 10.39 -5.31 24.80
CA THR A 65 9.81 -4.41 25.81
C THR A 65 8.37 -3.98 25.53
N ASP A 66 7.91 -4.09 24.28
CA ASP A 66 6.61 -3.57 23.85
C ASP A 66 5.75 -4.67 23.16
N PRO A 67 4.74 -5.21 23.88
CA PRO A 67 3.79 -6.17 23.31
C PRO A 67 3.00 -5.64 22.11
N ALA A 68 2.75 -4.34 22.01
CA ALA A 68 2.03 -3.75 20.89
C ALA A 68 2.87 -3.82 19.60
N VAL A 69 4.18 -3.56 19.71
CA VAL A 69 5.12 -3.71 18.59
C VAL A 69 5.23 -5.18 18.14
N GLN A 70 5.23 -6.14 19.08
CA GLN A 70 5.19 -7.57 18.74
C GLN A 70 3.90 -7.95 17.99
N ALA A 71 2.74 -7.48 18.47
CA ALA A 71 1.46 -7.75 17.84
C ALA A 71 1.41 -7.18 16.41
N ARG A 72 1.89 -5.95 16.23
CA ARG A 72 2.01 -5.31 14.91
C ARG A 72 2.94 -6.08 13.98
N TYR A 73 4.09 -6.55 14.47
CA TYR A 73 5.00 -7.38 13.67
C TYR A 73 4.40 -8.72 13.26
N ARG A 74 3.66 -9.40 14.15
CA ARG A 74 2.94 -10.63 13.79
C ARG A 74 1.90 -10.40 12.70
N ARG A 75 1.20 -9.26 12.71
CA ARG A 75 0.27 -8.88 11.62
C ARG A 75 0.99 -8.65 10.31
N VAL A 76 2.15 -7.97 10.33
CA VAL A 76 3.01 -7.80 9.14
C VAL A 76 3.41 -9.17 8.57
N LEU A 77 3.90 -10.09 9.40
CA LEU A 77 4.27 -11.43 8.97
C LEU A 77 3.08 -12.23 8.42
N ALA A 78 1.90 -12.10 9.03
CA ALA A 78 0.68 -12.72 8.54
C ALA A 78 0.29 -12.19 7.15
N ALA A 79 0.34 -10.87 6.94
CA ALA A 79 0.04 -10.24 5.66
C ALA A 79 1.05 -10.63 4.56
N LEU A 80 2.34 -10.69 4.89
CA LEU A 80 3.38 -11.22 3.98
C LEU A 80 3.11 -12.70 3.65
N GLY A 81 2.75 -13.50 4.64
CA GLY A 81 2.41 -14.92 4.47
C GLY A 81 1.20 -15.13 3.54
N VAL A 82 0.18 -14.28 3.62
CA VAL A 82 -0.98 -14.31 2.71
C VAL A 82 -0.54 -14.12 1.27
N GLY A 83 0.39 -13.21 0.99
CA GLY A 83 0.93 -13.00 -0.36
C GLY A 83 1.58 -14.25 -0.97
N HIS A 84 2.13 -15.14 -0.14
CA HIS A 84 2.73 -16.40 -0.56
C HIS A 84 1.76 -17.59 -0.60
N SER A 85 0.49 -17.40 -0.24
CA SER A 85 -0.52 -18.47 -0.26
C SER A 85 -0.99 -18.76 -1.69
N PRO A 86 -0.89 -20.02 -2.17
CA PRO A 86 -1.44 -20.42 -3.46
C PRO A 86 -2.95 -20.14 -3.59
N ALA A 87 -3.69 -20.24 -2.47
CA ALA A 87 -5.11 -19.93 -2.43
C ALA A 87 -5.38 -18.41 -2.57
N ALA A 88 -4.54 -17.57 -1.95
CA ALA A 88 -4.65 -16.12 -2.12
C ALA A 88 -4.30 -15.70 -3.55
N LEU A 89 -3.28 -16.32 -4.16
CA LEU A 89 -2.93 -16.12 -5.57
C LEU A 89 -4.09 -16.51 -6.49
N ALA A 90 -4.71 -17.68 -6.28
CA ALA A 90 -5.86 -18.11 -7.07
C ALA A 90 -7.07 -17.17 -6.91
N ALA A 91 -7.32 -16.68 -5.68
CA ALA A 91 -8.39 -15.74 -5.38
C ALA A 91 -8.12 -14.30 -5.85
N SER A 92 -6.86 -13.95 -6.16
CA SER A 92 -6.47 -12.61 -6.61
C SER A 92 -6.80 -12.30 -8.08
N THR A 93 -7.44 -13.25 -8.79
CA THR A 93 -7.85 -13.13 -10.21
C THR A 93 -9.04 -12.18 -10.43
N GLY A 94 -9.25 -11.22 -9.54
CA GLY A 94 -10.24 -10.15 -9.71
C GLY A 94 -9.80 -9.11 -10.75
N PRO A 95 -10.77 -8.40 -11.36
CA PRO A 95 -10.46 -7.34 -12.32
C PRO A 95 -9.63 -6.24 -11.63
N THR A 96 -8.39 -6.06 -12.08
CA THR A 96 -7.48 -5.03 -11.58
C THR A 96 -7.45 -3.88 -12.58
N LEU A 97 -7.88 -2.68 -12.17
CA LEU A 97 -7.71 -1.48 -12.99
C LEU A 97 -6.23 -1.05 -12.91
N THR A 98 -5.56 -0.99 -14.05
CA THR A 98 -4.15 -0.57 -14.13
C THR A 98 -3.99 0.69 -14.97
N ARG A 99 -3.13 1.61 -14.53
CA ARG A 99 -2.73 2.83 -15.26
C ARG A 99 -1.23 3.07 -15.16
N GLU A 100 -0.64 3.60 -16.21
CA GLU A 100 0.78 3.98 -16.24
C GLU A 100 0.91 5.51 -16.15
N VAL A 101 1.78 5.99 -15.25
CA VAL A 101 2.09 7.41 -15.01
C VAL A 101 3.60 7.56 -14.96
N GLY A 102 4.21 7.95 -16.09
CA GLY A 102 5.65 7.98 -16.22
C GLY A 102 6.28 6.60 -15.97
N PRO A 103 7.25 6.46 -15.05
CA PRO A 103 7.86 5.16 -14.72
C PRO A 103 7.08 4.37 -13.65
N TYR A 104 5.89 4.82 -13.25
CA TYR A 104 5.08 4.21 -12.21
C TYR A 104 3.82 3.55 -12.78
N SER A 105 3.52 2.36 -12.30
CA SER A 105 2.32 1.58 -12.60
C SER A 105 1.38 1.63 -11.38
N LEU A 106 0.15 2.07 -11.59
CA LEU A 106 -0.89 2.18 -10.58
C LEU A 106 -1.88 1.03 -10.78
N SER A 107 -2.14 0.25 -9.74
CA SER A 107 -3.07 -0.88 -9.74
C SER A 107 -4.08 -0.74 -8.62
N LEU A 108 -5.36 -0.84 -8.95
CA LEU A 108 -6.45 -0.79 -7.99
C LEU A 108 -6.94 -2.21 -7.67
N HIS A 109 -6.88 -2.58 -6.40
CA HIS A 109 -7.26 -3.89 -5.89
C HIS A 109 -8.49 -3.78 -5.00
N GLU A 110 -9.64 -4.24 -5.48
CA GLU A 110 -10.87 -4.25 -4.69
C GLU A 110 -10.76 -5.26 -3.54
N ASP A 111 -11.37 -4.95 -2.40
CA ASP A 111 -11.77 -6.02 -1.49
C ASP A 111 -12.95 -6.78 -2.13
N GLY A 112 -13.06 -8.08 -1.89
CA GLY A 112 -14.13 -8.90 -2.47
C GLY A 112 -15.55 -8.52 -2.01
N ALA A 113 -15.69 -7.53 -1.12
CA ALA A 113 -16.95 -6.99 -0.61
C ALA A 113 -17.33 -5.63 -1.24
N GLY A 114 -16.46 -5.03 -2.05
CA GLY A 114 -16.64 -3.72 -2.67
C GLY A 114 -16.62 -2.53 -1.69
N THR A 115 -16.13 -2.73 -0.47
CA THR A 115 -16.20 -1.72 0.61
C THR A 115 -15.00 -0.79 0.67
N SER A 116 -13.83 -1.23 0.20
CA SER A 116 -12.62 -0.43 0.08
C SER A 116 -11.71 -1.01 -1.00
N ALA A 117 -10.92 -0.16 -1.64
CA ALA A 117 -9.95 -0.58 -2.66
C ALA A 117 -8.54 -0.21 -2.23
N ALA A 118 -7.56 -1.09 -2.44
CA ALA A 118 -6.15 -0.75 -2.22
C ALA A 118 -5.55 -0.23 -3.53
N LEU A 119 -5.02 0.99 -3.51
CA LEU A 119 -4.20 1.52 -4.60
C LEU A 119 -2.75 1.15 -4.35
N LEU A 120 -2.17 0.41 -5.30
CA LEU A 120 -0.76 0.08 -5.35
C LEU A 120 -0.08 0.91 -6.43
N ILE A 121 1.01 1.59 -6.08
CA ILE A 121 1.86 2.33 -7.01
C ILE A 121 3.22 1.63 -7.03
N ALA A 122 3.54 0.96 -8.13
CA ALA A 122 4.80 0.26 -8.32
C ALA A 122 5.71 1.06 -9.28
N GLY A 123 6.98 1.26 -8.92
CA GLY A 123 7.91 1.97 -9.79
C GLY A 123 9.37 1.74 -9.40
N PRO A 124 10.32 2.44 -10.03
CA PRO A 124 11.73 2.29 -9.73
C PRO A 124 12.03 2.71 -8.29
N MET A 125 13.05 2.09 -7.68
CA MET A 125 13.59 2.55 -6.41
C MET A 125 14.28 3.90 -6.65
N SER A 126 13.60 4.99 -6.26
CA SER A 126 14.06 6.36 -6.44
C SER A 126 14.50 6.96 -5.12
N PRO A 127 15.60 7.73 -5.06
CA PRO A 127 15.96 8.51 -3.87
C PRO A 127 14.93 9.61 -3.56
N ARG A 128 14.07 9.95 -4.54
CA ARG A 128 12.94 10.88 -4.39
C ARG A 128 11.69 10.18 -4.92
N PRO A 129 11.08 9.30 -4.11
CA PRO A 129 9.79 8.70 -4.46
C PRO A 129 8.68 9.77 -4.38
N PRO A 130 7.57 9.61 -5.13
CA PRO A 130 6.45 10.53 -5.04
C PRO A 130 5.87 10.51 -3.62
N ARG A 131 5.50 11.70 -3.15
CA ARG A 131 4.94 11.99 -1.83
C ARG A 131 3.48 12.39 -1.89
N ALA A 132 2.95 12.66 -3.08
CA ALA A 132 1.53 12.87 -3.29
C ALA A 132 1.06 12.29 -4.63
N ILE A 133 -0.23 11.99 -4.70
CA ILE A 133 -0.96 11.73 -5.93
C ILE A 133 -2.00 12.83 -6.12
N GLU A 134 -2.05 13.39 -7.32
CA GLU A 134 -3.03 14.38 -7.75
C GLU A 134 -3.84 13.81 -8.91
N VAL A 135 -5.17 13.95 -8.85
CA VAL A 135 -6.05 13.48 -9.92
C VAL A 135 -7.05 14.56 -10.30
N HIS A 136 -7.07 14.92 -11.57
CA HIS A 136 -7.88 16.00 -12.12
C HIS A 136 -8.91 15.46 -13.12
N LEU A 137 -10.15 15.94 -13.06
CA LEU A 137 -11.17 15.67 -14.07
C LEU A 137 -12.21 16.80 -14.11
N SER A 138 -12.35 17.47 -15.26
CA SER A 138 -13.44 18.44 -15.51
C SER A 138 -13.61 19.52 -14.42
N GLY A 139 -12.50 20.01 -13.84
CA GLY A 139 -12.51 21.02 -12.77
C GLY A 139 -12.61 20.46 -11.34
N GLU A 140 -12.76 19.14 -11.19
CA GLU A 140 -12.54 18.45 -9.92
C GLU A 140 -11.05 18.10 -9.78
N GLU A 141 -10.48 18.36 -8.60
CA GLU A 141 -9.10 18.03 -8.25
C GLU A 141 -9.09 17.39 -6.86
N VAL A 142 -8.33 16.31 -6.72
CA VAL A 142 -8.02 15.71 -5.41
C VAL A 142 -6.53 15.50 -5.29
N ARG A 143 -5.99 15.84 -4.13
CA ARG A 143 -4.58 15.61 -3.76
C ARG A 143 -4.52 14.78 -2.49
N VAL A 144 -3.86 13.63 -2.56
CA VAL A 144 -3.68 12.75 -1.40
C VAL A 144 -2.20 12.54 -1.14
N ALA A 145 -1.79 12.73 0.12
CA ALA A 145 -0.43 12.41 0.55
C ALA A 145 -0.19 10.90 0.49
N LEU A 146 0.92 10.51 -0.09
CA LEU A 146 1.33 9.12 -0.21
C LEU A 146 2.16 8.72 1.03
N PRO A 147 1.92 7.53 1.59
CA PRO A 147 2.76 7.00 2.66
C PRO A 147 4.16 6.68 2.14
N ASP A 148 5.09 6.44 3.06
CA ASP A 148 6.45 6.05 2.68
C ASP A 148 6.46 4.76 1.84
N PRO A 149 7.29 4.69 0.78
CA PRO A 149 7.40 3.49 -0.02
C PRO A 149 7.91 2.29 0.78
N ILE A 150 7.42 1.13 0.41
CA ILE A 150 7.87 -0.19 0.84
C ILE A 150 8.66 -0.80 -0.34
N GLY A 151 9.97 -0.54 -0.36
CA GLY A 151 10.84 -0.91 -1.48
C GLY A 151 10.47 -0.14 -2.76
N THR A 152 10.02 -0.85 -3.79
CA THR A 152 9.59 -0.28 -5.09
C THR A 152 8.10 0.04 -5.17
N ARG A 153 7.39 0.00 -4.04
CA ARG A 153 5.92 0.11 -3.99
C ARG A 153 5.48 1.15 -2.98
N ILE A 154 4.39 1.85 -3.28
CA ILE A 154 3.62 2.66 -2.32
C ILE A 154 2.21 2.07 -2.31
N ALA A 155 1.62 1.88 -1.13
CA ALA A 155 0.29 1.31 -1.02
C ALA A 155 -0.58 2.15 -0.08
N ILE A 156 -1.78 2.49 -0.54
CA ILE A 156 -2.76 3.28 0.21
C ILE A 156 -4.14 2.62 0.12
N LEU A 157 -4.89 2.63 1.22
CA LEU A 157 -6.29 2.21 1.20
C LEU A 157 -7.17 3.37 0.76
N LEU A 158 -8.04 3.10 -0.22
CA LEU A 158 -9.09 3.98 -0.66
C LEU A 158 -10.39 3.62 0.03
N ASP A 159 -10.72 4.40 1.06
CA ASP A 159 -11.96 4.28 1.80
C ASP A 159 -12.99 5.26 1.22
N PRO A 160 -14.14 4.78 0.70
CA PRO A 160 -15.19 5.65 0.16
C PRO A 160 -15.88 6.51 1.21
N ALA A 161 -15.79 6.15 2.51
CA ALA A 161 -16.35 6.94 3.60
C ALA A 161 -15.50 8.17 3.94
N ARG A 162 -14.22 8.19 3.53
CA ARG A 162 -13.32 9.32 3.73
C ARG A 162 -13.32 10.23 2.50
N PRO A 163 -13.55 11.55 2.65
CA PRO A 163 -13.73 12.46 1.51
C PRO A 163 -12.60 12.38 0.47
N ASP A 164 -11.35 12.49 0.90
CA ASP A 164 -10.20 12.57 -0.01
C ASP A 164 -9.96 11.24 -0.73
N THR A 165 -9.99 10.12 0.00
CA THR A 165 -9.73 8.80 -0.59
C THR A 165 -10.91 8.26 -1.39
N GLY A 166 -12.14 8.62 -1.04
CA GLY A 166 -13.34 8.31 -1.82
C GLY A 166 -13.40 9.09 -3.13
N ALA A 167 -13.03 10.38 -3.10
CA ALA A 167 -12.87 11.17 -4.32
C ALA A 167 -11.75 10.62 -5.21
N LEU A 168 -10.61 10.23 -4.61
CA LEU A 168 -9.51 9.59 -5.33
C LEU A 168 -9.93 8.28 -6.01
N ASP A 169 -10.61 7.37 -5.30
CA ASP A 169 -11.12 6.12 -5.90
C ASP A 169 -12.06 6.39 -7.09
N ARG A 170 -13.03 7.29 -6.89
CA ARG A 170 -13.98 7.68 -7.92
C ARG A 170 -13.28 8.23 -9.17
N LEU A 171 -12.29 9.10 -9.00
CA LEU A 171 -11.57 9.74 -10.10
C LEU A 171 -10.63 8.78 -10.82
N LEU A 172 -9.89 7.92 -10.11
CA LEU A 172 -8.99 6.93 -10.72
C LEU A 172 -9.70 5.94 -11.64
N ARG A 173 -10.97 5.64 -11.34
CA ARG A 173 -11.85 4.79 -12.16
C ARG A 173 -12.31 5.46 -13.46
N ARG A 174 -12.11 6.77 -13.62
CA ARG A 174 -12.51 7.51 -14.83
C ARG A 174 -11.40 7.48 -15.88
N PRO A 175 -11.67 6.98 -17.10
CA PRO A 175 -10.68 6.96 -18.19
C PRO A 175 -10.04 8.29 -18.54
N ALA A 176 -10.81 9.37 -18.43
CA ALA A 176 -10.41 10.72 -18.78
C ALA A 176 -9.69 11.48 -17.65
N ALA A 177 -9.54 10.89 -16.46
CA ALA A 177 -8.86 11.57 -15.37
C ALA A 177 -7.36 11.68 -15.66
N GLU A 178 -6.82 12.87 -15.43
CA GLU A 178 -5.38 13.15 -15.49
C GLU A 178 -4.78 12.85 -14.12
N ILE A 179 -3.63 12.16 -14.11
CA ILE A 179 -3.00 11.69 -12.86
C ILE A 179 -1.56 12.19 -12.83
N PHE A 180 -1.18 12.80 -11.72
CA PHE A 180 0.16 13.30 -11.45
C PHE A 180 0.71 12.66 -10.18
N LEU A 181 1.99 12.31 -10.21
CA LEU A 181 2.75 11.84 -9.05
C LEU A 181 3.81 12.89 -8.74
N VAL A 182 3.77 13.43 -7.51
CA VAL A 182 4.55 14.61 -7.07
C VAL A 182 5.42 14.27 -5.88
#